data_AF-A0A954GUC8-F1
#
_entry.id   AF-A0A954GUC8-F1
#
_cell.length_a   1.000
_cell.length_b   1.000
_cell.length_c   1.000
_cell.angle_alpha   90.00
_cell.angle_beta   90.00
_cell.angle_gamma   90.00
#
_symmetry.space_group_name_H-M   'P 1'
#
loop_
_entity.id
_entity.type
_entity.pdbx_description
1 polymer ?
#
loop_
_entity_poly.entity_id
_entity_poly.type
_entity_poly.pdbx_seq_one_letter_code
_entity_poly.pdbx_strand_id
1 'polypeptide(L)'
;AAELMDHDWSLKHIHKLILTSETYQQSVDHPRFDDYAAVDSTNRLWWRANRRRRDAESLRDALLDSTGELDVRQGGPSFVPTVSKEALEGLSRRDAAWSPSPPEEQKRRSIYTFIQRSLLPPLMTTFDLCDSTLPCGQRNVTTVAPQALSMLNNQFIHDRAEALAETTCENEETDEQRVQAIWRATLRRNPHPWEVKAAMQHVREQSKRFAELKENPQPVESPPVDTKQGLVLSLDASKGVEQDDSGRVIRWLDQSGQGHHAEQTQSEHRPSIKPRGVGGVPSVHFDGATKFLSVAGSLLEQPECTIIAVVSDEGPAGHREILSNWNREQNVGTSVFLGLTAENQVRWSDDFANAGGVQERNRPFVICATNGPDGAYVFQNLAQIGARSTPLSARKLDTPWVIGQQGNIQGEYWHGHIAALKVYNRPLNDAERNAVCADLMRRYQISNAIPHQENEVAARSPEVLAWASLCVVLFNSNEFIYVD
;
A
#
# COMPACT_ATOMS: atom_id res chain seq x y z
N ALA A 1 -37.86 28.27 30.18
CA ALA A 1 -38.16 29.66 29.74
C ALA A 1 -37.81 30.66 30.84
N ALA A 2 -38.31 30.50 32.07
CA ALA A 2 -37.96 31.38 33.21
C ALA A 2 -36.44 31.51 33.42
N GLU A 3 -35.71 30.39 33.57
CA GLU A 3 -34.24 30.38 33.74
C GLU A 3 -33.47 31.16 32.66
N LEU A 4 -33.95 31.19 31.41
CA LEU A 4 -33.32 31.98 30.35
C LEU A 4 -33.63 33.46 30.51
N MET A 5 -34.88 33.81 30.81
CA MET A 5 -35.29 35.21 31.02
C MET A 5 -34.61 35.81 32.25
N ASP A 6 -34.49 35.03 33.33
CA ASP A 6 -33.88 35.44 34.61
C ASP A 6 -32.36 35.62 34.50
N HIS A 7 -31.73 35.07 33.44
CA HIS A 7 -30.30 35.14 33.17
C HIS A 7 -29.96 35.75 31.80
N ASP A 8 -30.70 36.79 31.41
CA ASP A 8 -30.44 37.63 30.22
C ASP A 8 -30.27 36.83 28.92
N TRP A 9 -31.03 35.75 28.77
CA TRP A 9 -31.00 34.84 27.62
C TRP A 9 -29.62 34.18 27.39
N SER A 10 -28.82 34.04 28.44
CA SER A 10 -27.48 33.44 28.36
C SER A 10 -27.54 31.93 28.11
N LEU A 11 -27.27 31.52 26.86
CA LEU A 11 -27.15 30.10 26.51
C LEU A 11 -26.02 29.40 27.26
N LYS A 12 -24.92 30.12 27.56
CA LYS A 12 -23.81 29.57 28.34
C LYS A 12 -24.23 29.20 29.77
N HIS A 13 -25.11 30.00 30.39
CA HIS A 13 -25.66 29.70 31.70
C HIS A 13 -26.45 28.39 31.68
N ILE A 14 -27.36 28.25 30.72
CA ILE A 14 -28.16 27.03 30.55
C ILE A 14 -27.28 25.80 30.28
N HIS A 15 -26.28 25.92 29.39
CA HIS A 15 -25.34 24.83 29.15
C HIS A 15 -24.62 24.43 30.43
N LYS A 16 -24.11 25.41 31.20
CA LYS A 16 -23.44 25.12 32.47
C LYS A 16 -24.38 24.40 33.44
N LEU A 17 -25.59 24.92 33.64
CA LEU A 17 -26.60 24.33 34.53
C LEU A 17 -26.88 22.86 34.18
N ILE A 18 -27.07 22.55 32.89
CA ILE A 18 -27.30 21.18 32.43
C ILE A 18 -26.06 20.31 32.67
N LEU A 19 -24.89 20.76 32.20
CA LEU A 19 -23.64 19.99 32.26
C LEU A 19 -23.15 19.75 33.69
N THR A 20 -23.54 20.59 34.65
CA THR A 20 -23.22 20.42 36.07
C THR A 20 -24.36 19.83 36.90
N SER A 21 -25.45 19.39 36.27
CA SER A 21 -26.54 18.72 36.98
C SER A 21 -26.15 17.30 37.39
N GLU A 22 -26.65 16.83 38.53
CA GLU A 22 -26.41 15.46 39.00
C GLU A 22 -26.83 14.43 37.94
N THR A 23 -27.96 14.65 37.27
CA THR A 23 -28.47 13.78 36.20
C THR A 23 -27.52 13.71 35.01
N TYR A 24 -26.94 14.84 34.57
CA TYR A 24 -26.00 14.84 33.44
C TYR A 24 -24.66 14.18 33.81
N GLN A 25 -24.24 14.29 35.07
CA GLN A 25 -22.97 13.75 35.56
C GLN A 25 -23.06 12.28 36.03
N GLN A 26 -24.22 11.63 35.88
CA GLN A 26 -24.36 10.21 36.21
C GLN A 26 -23.39 9.37 35.37
N SER A 27 -22.85 8.32 35.99
CA SER A 27 -22.08 7.30 35.29
C SER A 27 -23.01 6.38 34.49
N VAL A 28 -22.54 5.87 33.36
CA VAL A 28 -23.20 4.78 32.63
C VAL A 28 -23.06 3.46 33.40
N ASP A 29 -21.91 3.26 34.05
CA ASP A 29 -21.67 2.12 34.92
C ASP A 29 -22.14 2.46 36.35
N HIS A 30 -23.17 1.76 36.81
CA HIS A 30 -23.79 1.99 38.10
C HIS A 30 -23.53 0.78 39.01
N PRO A 31 -23.00 0.95 40.25
CA PRO A 31 -22.64 -0.18 41.12
C PRO A 31 -23.78 -1.15 41.44
N ARG A 32 -25.03 -0.67 41.36
CA ARG A 32 -26.25 -1.46 41.56
C ARG A 32 -26.99 -1.76 40.24
N PHE A 33 -26.25 -1.91 39.15
CA PHE A 33 -26.81 -2.11 37.81
C PHE A 33 -27.82 -3.26 37.79
N ASP A 34 -27.46 -4.42 38.33
CA ASP A 34 -28.33 -5.61 38.30
C ASP A 34 -29.66 -5.38 39.06
N ASP A 35 -29.60 -4.73 40.23
CA ASP A 35 -30.79 -4.38 41.02
C ASP A 35 -31.72 -3.43 40.25
N TYR A 36 -31.14 -2.36 39.67
CA TYR A 36 -31.92 -1.29 39.04
C TYR A 36 -32.41 -1.67 37.64
N ALA A 37 -31.61 -2.41 36.87
CA ALA A 37 -32.01 -2.92 35.57
C ALA A 37 -33.14 -3.96 35.67
N ALA A 38 -33.23 -4.72 36.78
CA ALA A 38 -34.35 -5.62 37.02
C ALA A 38 -35.69 -4.88 37.22
N VAL A 39 -35.65 -3.62 37.68
CA VAL A 39 -36.84 -2.78 37.90
C VAL A 39 -37.13 -1.86 36.71
N ASP A 40 -36.10 -1.24 36.14
CA ASP A 40 -36.18 -0.30 35.01
C ASP A 40 -34.98 -0.49 34.05
N SER A 41 -35.01 -1.58 33.29
CA SER A 41 -33.99 -1.88 32.26
C SER A 41 -33.88 -0.80 31.18
N THR A 42 -34.96 -0.06 30.94
CA THR A 42 -35.05 1.02 29.95
C THR A 42 -34.47 2.35 30.40
N ASN A 43 -34.07 2.47 31.67
CA ASN A 43 -33.55 3.70 32.26
C ASN A 43 -34.51 4.91 32.14
N ARG A 44 -35.82 4.66 32.26
CA ARG A 44 -36.86 5.72 32.23
C ARG A 44 -36.83 6.62 33.46
N LEU A 45 -36.34 6.11 34.58
CA LEU A 45 -36.19 6.84 35.83
C LEU A 45 -34.84 7.56 35.96
N TRP A 46 -33.99 7.51 34.93
CA TRP A 46 -32.69 8.19 34.90
C TRP A 46 -31.81 7.82 36.11
N TRP A 47 -31.62 6.52 36.34
CA TRP A 47 -30.77 6.00 37.41
C TRP A 47 -29.31 5.81 36.97
N ARG A 48 -29.02 6.03 35.69
CA ARG A 48 -27.68 6.09 35.10
C ARG A 48 -27.66 6.98 33.86
N ALA A 49 -26.48 7.33 33.37
CA ALA A 49 -26.36 7.93 32.04
C ALA A 49 -26.66 6.90 30.93
N ASN A 50 -27.09 7.41 29.78
CA ASN A 50 -27.27 6.62 28.57
C ASN A 50 -26.04 6.76 27.68
N ARG A 51 -25.50 5.63 27.21
CA ARG A 51 -24.42 5.62 26.22
C ARG A 51 -24.85 6.37 24.96
N ARG A 52 -24.00 7.26 24.48
CA ARG A 52 -24.21 8.02 23.25
C ARG A 52 -23.18 7.62 22.22
N ARG A 53 -23.60 7.28 21.01
CA ARG A 53 -22.66 6.96 19.92
C ARG A 53 -21.84 8.21 19.59
N ARG A 54 -20.51 8.09 19.47
CA ARG A 54 -19.68 9.17 18.91
C ARG A 54 -20.03 9.36 17.43
N ASP A 55 -20.33 10.60 17.06
CA ASP A 55 -20.41 11.01 15.66
C ASP A 55 -19.02 10.93 15.00
N ALA A 56 -18.97 10.88 13.67
CA ALA A 56 -17.74 10.73 12.87
C ALA A 56 -16.61 11.68 13.30
N GLU A 57 -16.91 12.97 13.44
CA GLU A 57 -15.96 14.01 13.84
C GLU A 57 -15.43 13.77 15.25
N SER A 58 -16.31 13.41 16.18
CA SER A 58 -15.96 13.17 17.58
C SER A 58 -15.15 11.89 17.75
N LEU A 59 -15.42 10.86 16.93
CA LEU A 59 -14.65 9.63 16.92
C LEU A 59 -13.22 9.89 16.42
N ARG A 60 -13.07 10.62 15.31
CA ARG A 60 -11.77 10.98 14.78
C ARG A 60 -10.97 11.84 15.76
N ASP A 61 -11.59 12.84 16.37
CA ASP A 61 -10.93 13.69 17.37
C ASP A 61 -10.53 12.87 18.61
N ALA A 62 -11.34 11.89 19.03
CA ALA A 62 -11.02 10.99 20.14
C ALA A 62 -9.80 10.11 19.88
N LEU A 63 -9.65 9.62 18.65
CA LEU A 63 -8.50 8.82 18.24
C LEU A 63 -7.21 9.66 18.35
N LEU A 64 -7.22 10.90 17.90
CA LEU A 64 -6.09 11.82 18.05
C LEU A 64 -5.83 12.23 19.50
N ASP A 65 -6.90 12.44 20.28
CA ASP A 65 -6.82 12.82 21.69
C ASP A 65 -6.23 11.68 22.53
N SER A 66 -6.55 10.43 22.18
CA SER A 66 -6.00 9.24 22.85
C SER A 66 -4.50 9.08 22.66
N THR A 67 -3.93 9.60 21.58
CA THR A 67 -2.49 9.56 21.30
C THR A 67 -1.77 10.85 21.68
N GLY A 68 -2.48 11.87 22.17
CA GLY A 68 -1.92 13.19 22.46
C GLY A 68 -1.58 14.01 21.21
N GLU A 69 -2.01 13.58 20.02
CA GLU A 69 -1.71 14.24 18.74
C GLU A 69 -2.71 15.33 18.37
N LEU A 70 -3.86 15.42 19.06
CA LEU A 70 -4.93 16.34 18.69
C LEU A 70 -4.49 17.81 18.78
N ASP A 71 -4.46 18.48 17.64
CA ASP A 71 -4.25 19.93 17.56
C ASP A 71 -5.56 20.70 17.78
N VAL A 72 -5.62 21.38 18.93
CA VAL A 72 -6.78 22.16 19.42
C VAL A 72 -6.74 23.65 19.03
N ARG A 73 -5.80 24.09 18.19
CA ARG A 73 -5.73 25.48 17.71
C ARG A 73 -7.07 25.92 17.11
N GLN A 74 -7.51 27.13 17.48
CA GLN A 74 -8.75 27.74 16.98
C GLN A 74 -8.46 28.72 15.83
N GLY A 75 -9.30 28.70 14.80
CA GLY A 75 -9.25 29.62 13.65
C GLY A 75 -8.16 29.32 12.62
N GLY A 76 -8.10 30.06 11.52
CA GLY A 76 -7.16 29.79 10.42
C GLY A 76 -7.69 28.76 9.41
N PRO A 77 -6.84 28.34 8.43
CA PRO A 77 -7.29 27.54 7.30
C PRO A 77 -7.65 26.10 7.68
N SER A 78 -8.52 25.51 6.86
CA SER A 78 -8.83 24.08 6.87
C SER A 78 -7.64 23.26 6.37
N PHE A 79 -7.60 21.98 6.75
CA PHE A 79 -6.67 21.00 6.18
C PHE A 79 -7.40 20.08 5.20
N VAL A 80 -6.70 19.60 4.17
CA VAL A 80 -7.23 18.61 3.23
C VAL A 80 -6.82 17.22 3.72
N PRO A 81 -7.77 16.33 4.08
CA PRO A 81 -7.42 15.01 4.61
C PRO A 81 -6.88 14.09 3.51
N THR A 82 -5.97 13.19 3.89
CA THR A 82 -5.58 12.06 3.04
C THR A 82 -6.78 11.14 2.85
N VAL A 83 -7.06 10.81 1.60
CA VAL A 83 -8.08 9.84 1.20
C VAL A 83 -7.42 8.76 0.35
N SER A 84 -7.96 7.55 0.38
CA SER A 84 -7.40 6.43 -0.38
C SER A 84 -7.52 6.66 -1.89
N LYS A 85 -6.64 6.04 -2.68
CA LYS A 85 -6.65 6.21 -4.13
C LYS A 85 -7.94 5.71 -4.75
N GLU A 86 -8.49 4.63 -4.20
CA GLU A 86 -9.75 4.02 -4.63
C GLU A 86 -10.92 5.01 -4.44
N ALA A 87 -10.93 5.75 -3.33
CA ALA A 87 -11.93 6.78 -3.08
C ALA A 87 -11.83 7.97 -4.07
N LEU A 88 -10.68 8.18 -4.72
CA LEU A 88 -10.45 9.23 -5.71
C LEU A 88 -10.81 8.78 -7.14
N GLU A 89 -11.00 7.49 -7.41
CA GLU A 89 -11.23 6.97 -8.77
C GLU A 89 -12.50 7.49 -9.43
N GLY A 90 -13.52 7.85 -8.63
CA GLY A 90 -14.78 8.43 -9.08
C GLY A 90 -14.72 9.91 -9.49
N LEU A 91 -13.59 10.59 -9.30
CA LEU A 91 -13.45 12.02 -9.61
C LEU A 91 -13.02 12.25 -11.07
N SER A 92 -13.77 13.08 -11.78
CA SER A 92 -13.51 13.43 -13.19
C SER A 92 -12.16 14.16 -13.43
N ARG A 93 -11.50 14.67 -12.37
CA ARG A 93 -10.16 15.30 -12.43
C ARG A 93 -9.32 14.89 -11.22
N ARG A 94 -8.58 13.77 -11.33
CA ARG A 94 -7.81 13.17 -10.22
C ARG A 94 -6.69 14.07 -9.67
N ASP A 95 -5.90 14.67 -10.56
CA ASP A 95 -4.67 15.40 -10.17
C ASP A 95 -4.88 16.88 -9.82
N ALA A 96 -6.05 17.46 -10.17
CA ALA A 96 -6.34 18.88 -9.93
C ALA A 96 -7.31 19.14 -8.76
N ALA A 97 -7.97 18.10 -8.23
CA ALA A 97 -9.07 18.27 -7.28
C ALA A 97 -8.72 18.05 -5.81
N TRP A 98 -7.67 17.26 -5.50
CA TRP A 98 -7.40 16.85 -4.12
C TRP A 98 -5.91 16.70 -3.84
N SER A 99 -5.31 17.70 -3.18
CA SER A 99 -3.93 17.65 -2.68
C SER A 99 -3.96 17.59 -1.15
N PRO A 100 -3.67 16.43 -0.54
CA PRO A 100 -3.66 16.30 0.92
C PRO A 100 -2.69 17.28 1.58
N SER A 101 -3.11 17.88 2.70
CA SER A 101 -2.23 18.69 3.55
C SER A 101 -1.10 17.83 4.14
N PRO A 102 0.02 18.41 4.59
CA PRO A 102 1.05 17.68 5.33
C PRO A 102 0.47 16.91 6.54
N PRO A 103 1.00 15.72 6.90
CA PRO A 103 0.44 14.89 7.98
C PRO A 103 0.23 15.61 9.32
N GLU A 104 1.15 16.51 9.69
CA GLU A 104 1.04 17.29 10.93
C GLU A 104 -0.17 18.23 10.96
N GLU A 105 -0.55 18.82 9.81
CA GLU A 105 -1.74 19.67 9.72
C GLU A 105 -3.04 18.85 9.82
N GLN A 106 -2.99 17.58 9.44
CA GLN A 106 -4.14 16.69 9.49
C GLN A 106 -4.48 16.22 10.90
N LYS A 107 -3.62 16.45 11.90
CA LYS A 107 -3.88 16.13 13.32
C LYS A 107 -4.81 17.14 14.00
N ARG A 108 -5.32 18.11 13.24
CA ARG A 108 -6.25 19.14 13.71
C ARG A 108 -7.65 18.58 13.95
N ARG A 109 -8.39 19.25 14.86
CA ARG A 109 -9.83 18.97 15.09
C ARG A 109 -10.62 18.86 13.80
N SER A 110 -11.49 17.87 13.74
CA SER A 110 -12.26 17.45 12.55
C SER A 110 -13.17 18.56 12.00
N ILE A 111 -13.57 19.53 12.83
CA ILE A 111 -14.28 20.75 12.40
C ILE A 111 -13.50 21.56 11.33
N TYR A 112 -12.18 21.47 11.31
CA TYR A 112 -11.33 22.15 10.32
C TYR A 112 -11.04 21.30 9.07
N THR A 113 -11.67 20.14 8.93
CA THR A 113 -11.49 19.28 7.74
C THR A 113 -12.12 19.95 6.51
N PHE A 114 -11.38 20.03 5.42
CA PHE A 114 -11.93 20.42 4.12
C PHE A 114 -12.85 19.31 3.59
N ILE A 115 -14.08 19.67 3.25
CA ILE A 115 -15.08 18.77 2.67
C ILE A 115 -15.47 19.29 1.30
N GLN A 116 -15.33 18.45 0.27
CA GLN A 116 -15.91 18.70 -1.04
C GLN A 116 -17.23 17.95 -1.16
N ARG A 117 -18.26 18.59 -1.72
CA ARG A 117 -19.61 18.02 -1.78
C ARG A 117 -19.69 16.62 -2.42
N SER A 118 -18.83 16.38 -3.40
CA SER A 118 -18.75 15.11 -4.13
C SER A 118 -17.75 14.11 -3.56
N LEU A 119 -17.02 14.46 -2.50
CA LEU A 119 -15.97 13.63 -1.92
C LEU A 119 -15.93 13.80 -0.40
N LEU A 120 -16.45 12.79 0.29
CA LEU A 120 -16.42 12.71 1.74
C LEU A 120 -15.33 11.73 2.21
N PRO A 121 -14.61 12.02 3.31
CA PRO A 121 -13.61 11.09 3.85
C PRO A 121 -14.24 9.73 4.19
N PRO A 122 -13.73 8.59 3.65
CA PRO A 122 -14.39 7.28 3.77
C PRO A 122 -14.65 6.82 5.22
N LEU A 123 -13.69 7.06 6.11
CA LEU A 123 -13.84 6.75 7.53
C LEU A 123 -15.02 7.52 8.13
N MET A 124 -15.13 8.82 7.85
CA MET A 124 -16.20 9.64 8.41
C MET A 124 -17.57 9.24 7.84
N THR A 125 -17.64 8.94 6.54
CA THR A 125 -18.88 8.47 5.89
C THR A 125 -19.37 7.14 6.47
N THR A 126 -18.45 6.22 6.77
CA THR A 126 -18.80 4.94 7.42
C THR A 126 -19.43 5.15 8.80
N PHE A 127 -19.07 6.24 9.48
CA PHE A 127 -19.57 6.63 10.79
C PHE A 127 -20.66 7.72 10.71
N ASP A 128 -21.51 7.63 9.69
CA ASP A 128 -22.72 8.44 9.53
C ASP A 128 -22.45 9.96 9.45
N LEU A 129 -21.33 10.37 8.82
CA LEU A 129 -21.14 11.77 8.43
C LEU A 129 -22.33 12.27 7.59
N CYS A 130 -22.84 13.46 7.91
CA CYS A 130 -23.96 14.04 7.18
C CYS A 130 -23.69 14.18 5.68
N ASP A 131 -24.73 13.95 4.89
CA ASP A 131 -24.71 14.30 3.47
C ASP A 131 -24.47 15.82 3.32
N SER A 132 -23.49 16.18 2.50
CA SER A 132 -23.10 17.58 2.27
C SER A 132 -23.91 18.28 1.18
N THR A 133 -24.83 17.56 0.53
CA THR A 133 -25.71 18.04 -0.55
C THR A 133 -27.15 18.27 -0.10
N LEU A 134 -27.54 17.74 1.06
CA LEU A 134 -28.89 17.83 1.61
C LEU A 134 -28.88 18.42 3.03
N PRO A 135 -29.95 19.14 3.45
CA PRO A 135 -30.08 19.57 4.83
C PRO A 135 -30.28 18.35 5.76
N CYS A 136 -29.58 18.33 6.90
CA CYS A 136 -29.68 17.29 7.91
C CYS A 136 -30.26 17.87 9.21
N GLY A 137 -31.50 17.52 9.55
CA GLY A 137 -32.14 17.93 10.80
C GLY A 137 -31.81 17.02 12.00
N GLN A 138 -31.46 15.77 11.72
CA GLN A 138 -31.04 14.79 12.71
C GLN A 138 -30.07 13.80 12.04
N ARG A 139 -28.95 13.50 12.69
CA ARG A 139 -27.96 12.55 12.18
C ARG A 139 -28.47 11.12 12.37
N ASN A 140 -28.18 10.27 11.39
CA ASN A 140 -28.37 8.83 11.55
C ASN A 140 -27.32 8.29 12.50
N VAL A 141 -27.70 7.28 13.27
CA VAL A 141 -26.78 6.56 14.16
C VAL A 141 -26.96 5.09 13.86
N THR A 142 -26.01 4.52 13.12
CA THR A 142 -26.03 3.11 12.73
C THR A 142 -25.02 2.31 13.55
N THR A 143 -25.28 1.01 13.66
CA THR A 143 -24.37 0.05 14.32
C THR A 143 -24.32 -1.17 13.44
N VAL A 144 -23.35 -1.19 12.53
CA VAL A 144 -23.26 -2.19 11.47
C VAL A 144 -21.84 -2.76 11.39
N ALA A 145 -21.72 -4.04 11.01
CA ALA A 145 -20.43 -4.73 10.92
C ALA A 145 -19.36 -4.00 10.07
N PRO A 146 -19.70 -3.32 8.94
CA PRO A 146 -18.73 -2.52 8.19
C PRO A 146 -18.03 -1.44 9.01
N GLN A 147 -18.67 -0.86 10.03
CA GLN A 147 -18.02 0.14 10.89
C GLN A 147 -16.87 -0.45 11.70
N ALA A 148 -17.10 -1.62 12.30
CA ALA A 148 -16.06 -2.34 13.04
C ALA A 148 -14.94 -2.82 12.11
N LEU A 149 -15.28 -3.28 10.89
CA LEU A 149 -14.29 -3.69 9.90
C LEU A 149 -13.46 -2.50 9.41
N SER A 150 -14.08 -1.33 9.22
CA SER A 150 -13.36 -0.10 8.90
C SER A 150 -12.38 0.30 10.00
N MET A 151 -12.72 0.15 11.28
CA MET A 151 -11.75 0.40 12.37
C MET A 151 -10.54 -0.54 12.30
N LEU A 152 -10.74 -1.83 11.97
CA LEU A 152 -9.66 -2.82 11.90
C LEU A 152 -8.74 -2.65 10.68
N ASN A 153 -9.23 -2.08 9.58
CA ASN A 153 -8.50 -2.06 8.30
C ASN A 153 -8.14 -0.65 7.83
N ASN A 154 -8.33 0.38 8.66
CA ASN A 154 -8.04 1.75 8.29
C ASN A 154 -6.65 2.18 8.78
N GLN A 155 -5.81 2.66 7.85
CA GLN A 155 -4.44 3.09 8.15
C GLN A 155 -4.37 4.16 9.24
N PHE A 156 -5.30 5.11 9.26
CA PHE A 156 -5.34 6.15 10.30
C PHE A 156 -5.47 5.55 11.71
N ILE A 157 -6.25 4.47 11.87
CA ILE A 157 -6.41 3.78 13.16
C ILE A 157 -5.12 3.06 13.54
N HIS A 158 -4.48 2.38 12.58
CA HIS A 158 -3.19 1.73 12.81
C HIS A 158 -2.11 2.73 13.20
N ASP A 159 -2.01 3.87 12.50
CA ASP A 159 -1.05 4.92 12.81
C ASP A 159 -1.24 5.45 14.24
N ARG A 160 -2.49 5.61 14.71
CA ARG A 160 -2.77 6.01 16.10
C ARG A 160 -2.42 4.92 17.10
N ALA A 161 -2.75 3.67 16.77
CA ALA A 161 -2.50 2.52 17.63
C ALA A 161 -1.00 2.32 17.87
N GLU A 162 -0.21 2.49 16.82
CA GLU A 162 1.24 2.44 16.86
C GLU A 162 1.83 3.62 17.63
N ALA A 163 1.37 4.86 17.37
CA ALA A 163 1.84 6.04 18.12
C ALA A 163 1.59 5.92 19.62
N LEU A 164 0.43 5.40 20.04
CA LEU A 164 0.13 5.14 21.45
C LEU A 164 1.01 4.02 22.02
N ALA A 165 1.23 2.96 21.26
CA ALA A 165 2.07 1.85 21.68
C ALA A 165 3.54 2.29 21.88
N GLU A 166 4.09 3.06 20.94
CA GLU A 166 5.44 3.62 21.03
C GLU A 166 5.57 4.50 22.27
N THR A 167 4.67 5.48 22.42
CA THR A 167 4.67 6.42 23.55
C THR A 167 4.59 5.69 24.89
N THR A 168 3.78 4.63 25.00
CA THR A 168 3.64 3.87 26.25
C THR A 168 4.81 2.94 26.52
N CYS A 169 5.41 2.34 25.48
CA CYS A 169 6.62 1.54 25.63
C CYS A 169 7.83 2.38 26.07
N GLU A 170 7.91 3.64 25.63
CA GLU A 170 8.98 4.57 26.01
C GLU A 170 8.83 5.13 27.43
N ASN A 171 7.59 5.43 27.85
CA ASN A 171 7.35 6.14 29.10
C ASN A 171 7.09 5.22 30.31
N GLU A 172 6.68 3.96 30.09
CA GLU A 172 6.29 3.05 31.17
C GLU A 172 7.27 1.87 31.28
N GLU A 173 7.72 1.60 32.51
CA GLU A 173 8.75 0.58 32.79
C GLU A 173 8.20 -0.86 32.76
N THR A 174 6.95 -1.05 33.18
CA THR A 174 6.32 -2.38 33.30
C THR A 174 5.15 -2.55 32.36
N ASP A 175 4.90 -3.79 31.92
CA ASP A 175 3.78 -4.11 31.05
C ASP A 175 2.43 -3.79 31.71
N GLU A 176 2.29 -3.99 33.01
CA GLU A 176 1.08 -3.61 33.74
C GLU A 176 0.84 -2.09 33.73
N GLN A 177 1.91 -1.28 33.85
CA GLN A 177 1.81 0.17 33.72
C GLN A 177 1.43 0.58 32.29
N ARG A 178 1.99 -0.08 31.27
CA ARG A 178 1.63 0.12 29.85
C ARG A 178 0.15 -0.14 29.62
N VAL A 179 -0.38 -1.27 30.11
CA VAL A 179 -1.82 -1.57 30.04
C VAL A 179 -2.66 -0.47 30.70
N GLN A 180 -2.27 -0.02 31.91
CA GLN A 180 -3.00 1.04 32.61
C GLN A 180 -2.94 2.39 31.87
N ALA A 181 -1.81 2.73 31.25
CA ALA A 181 -1.65 3.94 30.47
C ALA A 181 -2.54 3.91 29.22
N ILE A 182 -2.53 2.79 28.47
CA ILE A 182 -3.38 2.59 27.29
C ILE A 182 -4.86 2.69 27.65
N TRP A 183 -5.32 2.05 28.74
CA TRP A 183 -6.71 2.15 29.19
C TRP A 183 -7.11 3.59 29.54
N ARG A 184 -6.25 4.32 30.25
CA ARG A 184 -6.52 5.73 30.61
C ARG A 184 -6.51 6.66 29.40
N ALA A 185 -5.68 6.36 28.40
CA ALA A 185 -5.62 7.10 27.15
C ALA A 185 -6.87 6.87 26.28
N THR A 186 -7.33 5.62 26.18
CA THR A 186 -8.42 5.21 25.28
C THR A 186 -9.80 5.30 25.94
N LEU A 187 -9.98 4.70 27.12
CA LEU A 187 -11.28 4.52 27.79
C LEU A 187 -11.48 5.48 28.98
N ARG A 188 -10.49 6.32 29.30
CA ARG A 188 -10.56 7.33 30.39
C ARG A 188 -10.85 6.76 31.78
N ARG A 189 -10.57 5.46 32.00
CA ARG A 189 -10.65 4.79 33.30
C ARG A 189 -9.48 3.82 33.50
N ASN A 190 -9.34 3.30 34.71
CA ASN A 190 -8.40 2.21 34.98
C ASN A 190 -8.97 0.86 34.51
N PRO A 191 -8.12 -0.07 34.05
CA PRO A 191 -8.53 -1.43 33.74
C PRO A 191 -8.91 -2.19 35.00
N HIS A 192 -9.93 -3.05 34.91
CA HIS A 192 -10.23 -4.04 35.92
C HIS A 192 -9.14 -5.13 35.96
N PRO A 193 -8.96 -5.84 37.09
CA PRO A 193 -7.93 -6.88 37.20
C PRO A 193 -8.01 -7.98 36.13
N TRP A 194 -9.23 -8.32 35.68
CA TRP A 194 -9.42 -9.31 34.62
C TRP A 194 -9.06 -8.77 33.24
N GLU A 195 -9.27 -7.47 32.98
CA GLU A 195 -8.87 -6.79 31.74
C GLU A 195 -7.35 -6.73 31.64
N VAL A 196 -6.66 -6.43 32.74
CA VAL A 196 -5.18 -6.47 32.79
C VAL A 196 -4.69 -7.86 32.41
N LYS A 197 -5.26 -8.92 33.01
CA LYS A 197 -4.88 -10.29 32.68
C LYS A 197 -5.11 -10.64 31.21
N ALA A 198 -6.25 -10.24 30.65
CA ALA A 198 -6.58 -10.49 29.24
C ALA A 198 -5.65 -9.72 28.28
N ALA A 199 -5.37 -8.44 28.58
CA ALA A 199 -4.45 -7.60 27.81
C ALA A 199 -3.04 -8.20 27.79
N MET A 200 -2.54 -8.61 28.96
CA MET A 200 -1.23 -9.27 29.08
C MET A 200 -1.14 -10.57 28.29
N GLN A 201 -2.22 -11.36 28.27
CA GLN A 201 -2.28 -12.57 27.45
C GLN A 201 -2.25 -12.22 25.95
N HIS A 202 -3.07 -11.26 25.51
CA HIS A 202 -3.13 -10.81 24.12
C HIS A 202 -1.76 -10.34 23.61
N VAL A 203 -1.09 -9.47 24.36
CA VAL A 203 0.23 -8.92 23.99
C VAL A 203 1.26 -10.03 23.84
N ARG A 204 1.28 -11.02 24.74
CA ARG A 204 2.19 -12.18 24.65
C ARG A 204 1.93 -13.01 23.40
N GLU A 205 0.68 -13.29 23.08
CA GLU A 205 0.29 -14.05 21.89
C GLU A 205 0.64 -13.30 20.60
N GLN A 206 0.35 -12.00 20.53
CA GLN A 206 0.69 -11.19 19.35
C GLN A 206 2.20 -10.99 19.19
N SER A 207 2.94 -10.80 20.28
CA SER A 207 4.40 -10.67 20.24
C SER A 207 5.05 -11.91 19.60
N LYS A 208 4.60 -13.11 20.01
CA LYS A 208 5.03 -14.36 19.40
C LYS A 208 4.69 -14.42 17.91
N ARG A 209 3.45 -14.08 17.54
CA ARG A 209 3.00 -14.08 16.14
C ARG A 209 3.80 -13.12 15.26
N PHE A 210 4.06 -11.90 15.73
CA PHE A 210 4.84 -10.92 14.98
C PHE A 210 6.32 -11.31 14.87
N ALA A 211 6.89 -11.97 15.87
CA ALA A 211 8.23 -12.54 15.78
C ALA A 211 8.30 -13.64 14.71
N GLU A 212 7.33 -14.56 14.69
CA GLU A 212 7.22 -15.62 13.67
C GLU A 212 7.06 -15.04 12.26
N LEU A 213 6.22 -14.01 12.08
CA LEU A 213 6.03 -13.34 10.78
C LEU A 213 7.28 -12.59 10.32
N LYS A 214 8.08 -12.06 11.26
CA LYS A 214 9.36 -11.40 10.94
C LYS A 214 10.41 -12.41 10.48
N GLU A 215 10.45 -13.59 11.10
CA GLU A 215 11.38 -14.67 10.73
C GLU A 215 10.95 -15.42 9.47
N ASN A 216 9.64 -15.56 9.24
CA ASN A 216 9.08 -16.26 8.10
C ASN A 216 7.91 -15.44 7.50
N PRO A 217 8.21 -14.44 6.64
CA PRO A 217 7.18 -13.63 6.02
C PRO A 217 6.31 -14.52 5.14
N GLN A 218 5.10 -14.82 5.61
CA GLN A 218 4.14 -15.55 4.80
C GLN A 218 3.76 -14.68 3.60
N PRO A 219 3.88 -15.19 2.36
CA PRO A 219 3.26 -14.53 1.22
C PRO A 219 1.77 -14.41 1.51
N VAL A 220 1.21 -13.22 1.36
CA VAL A 220 -0.25 -13.06 1.33
C VAL A 220 -0.76 -13.95 0.20
N GLU A 221 -1.34 -15.11 0.53
CA GLU A 221 -1.92 -16.02 -0.45
C GLU A 221 -3.07 -15.26 -1.13
N SER A 222 -2.76 -14.69 -2.29
CA SER A 222 -3.76 -14.12 -3.17
C SER A 222 -4.61 -15.28 -3.72
N PRO A 223 -5.93 -15.10 -3.92
CA PRO A 223 -6.76 -16.12 -4.55
C PRO A 223 -6.12 -16.61 -5.86
N PRO A 224 -6.34 -17.86 -6.30
CA PRO A 224 -5.70 -18.38 -7.50
C PRO A 224 -6.07 -17.51 -8.70
N VAL A 225 -5.08 -16.73 -9.17
CA VAL A 225 -5.22 -15.85 -10.34
C VAL A 225 -4.71 -16.58 -11.56
N ASP A 226 -5.47 -16.60 -12.66
CA ASP A 226 -4.99 -17.14 -13.93
C ASP A 226 -3.95 -16.21 -14.54
N THR A 227 -2.68 -16.55 -14.39
CA THR A 227 -1.55 -15.77 -14.91
C THR A 227 -1.17 -16.13 -16.35
N LYS A 228 -1.95 -16.97 -17.06
CA LYS A 228 -1.67 -17.36 -18.45
C LYS A 228 -2.40 -16.49 -19.48
N GLN A 229 -3.52 -15.88 -19.11
CA GLN A 229 -4.30 -15.07 -20.03
C GLN A 229 -3.47 -13.90 -20.58
N GLY A 230 -3.33 -13.84 -21.90
CA GLY A 230 -2.58 -12.79 -22.61
C GLY A 230 -1.07 -12.95 -22.57
N LEU A 231 -0.53 -14.05 -22.03
CA LEU A 231 0.91 -14.34 -22.05
C LEU A 231 1.37 -14.67 -23.48
N VAL A 232 2.29 -13.87 -24.02
CA VAL A 232 2.81 -14.01 -25.40
C VAL A 232 4.28 -14.38 -25.46
N LEU A 233 5.03 -14.19 -24.38
CA LEU A 233 6.41 -14.68 -24.26
C LEU A 233 6.64 -15.15 -22.83
N SER A 234 7.25 -16.33 -22.67
CA SER A 234 7.72 -16.80 -21.38
C SER A 234 9.04 -17.53 -21.53
N LEU A 235 10.13 -16.83 -21.21
CA LEU A 235 11.48 -17.35 -21.18
C LEU A 235 11.92 -17.54 -19.73
N ASP A 236 12.47 -18.71 -19.41
CA ASP A 236 12.99 -19.06 -18.09
C ASP A 236 14.33 -19.77 -18.29
N ALA A 237 15.43 -19.25 -17.76
CA ALA A 237 16.76 -19.75 -18.08
C ALA A 237 17.03 -21.13 -17.45
N SER A 238 16.20 -21.55 -16.48
CA SER A 238 16.21 -22.91 -15.95
C SER A 238 15.55 -23.93 -16.89
N LYS A 239 14.89 -23.48 -17.98
CA LYS A 239 14.11 -24.33 -18.90
C LYS A 239 14.29 -23.93 -20.36
N GLY A 240 14.57 -24.91 -21.22
CA GLY A 240 14.52 -24.70 -22.68
C GLY A 240 15.60 -23.76 -23.21
N VAL A 241 16.80 -23.76 -22.62
CA VAL A 241 17.97 -23.08 -23.18
C VAL A 241 18.83 -24.10 -23.92
N GLU A 242 18.87 -23.99 -25.24
CA GLU A 242 19.75 -24.77 -26.12
C GLU A 242 21.11 -24.07 -26.24
N GLN A 243 22.18 -24.83 -26.09
CA GLN A 243 23.55 -24.31 -26.02
C GLN A 243 24.44 -24.93 -27.08
N ASP A 244 25.49 -24.19 -27.48
CA ASP A 244 26.61 -24.77 -28.20
C ASP A 244 27.61 -25.47 -27.26
N ASP A 245 28.61 -26.13 -27.84
CA ASP A 245 29.64 -26.88 -27.11
C ASP A 245 30.45 -26.01 -26.12
N SER A 246 30.39 -24.69 -26.26
CA SER A 246 31.05 -23.72 -25.39
C SER A 246 30.12 -23.14 -24.31
N GLY A 247 28.89 -23.68 -24.17
CA GLY A 247 27.91 -23.21 -23.19
C GLY A 247 27.27 -21.86 -23.54
N ARG A 248 27.28 -21.46 -24.83
CA ARG A 248 26.64 -20.24 -25.31
C ARG A 248 25.25 -20.54 -25.86
N VAL A 249 24.30 -19.65 -25.62
CA VAL A 249 22.89 -19.81 -25.96
C VAL A 249 22.70 -19.71 -27.47
N ILE A 250 22.29 -20.82 -28.09
CA ILE A 250 21.85 -20.86 -29.49
C ILE A 250 20.40 -20.39 -29.55
N ARG A 251 19.58 -20.91 -28.64
CA ARG A 251 18.12 -20.70 -28.61
C ARG A 251 17.59 -20.75 -27.19
N TRP A 252 16.63 -19.88 -26.89
CA TRP A 252 15.87 -19.86 -25.66
C TRP A 252 14.39 -20.05 -26.01
N LEU A 253 13.85 -21.20 -25.63
CA LEU A 253 12.54 -21.64 -26.04
C LEU A 253 11.43 -20.94 -25.26
N ASP A 254 10.58 -20.21 -25.98
CA ASP A 254 9.32 -19.70 -25.46
C ASP A 254 8.41 -20.81 -24.91
N GLN A 255 7.96 -20.61 -23.66
CA GLN A 255 7.06 -21.49 -22.91
C GLN A 255 5.61 -20.95 -22.86
N SER A 256 5.31 -19.85 -23.56
CA SER A 256 3.95 -19.28 -23.62
C SER A 256 3.01 -20.10 -24.52
N GLY A 257 3.57 -20.82 -25.50
CA GLY A 257 2.83 -21.51 -26.55
C GLY A 257 2.67 -20.71 -27.84
N GLN A 258 3.16 -19.47 -27.91
CA GLN A 258 3.10 -18.62 -29.12
C GLN A 258 4.27 -18.82 -30.07
N GLY A 259 5.35 -19.49 -29.65
CA GLY A 259 6.47 -19.83 -30.52
C GLY A 259 7.46 -18.69 -30.75
N HIS A 260 7.43 -17.66 -29.89
CA HIS A 260 8.34 -16.51 -29.94
C HIS A 260 9.72 -16.85 -29.36
N HIS A 261 10.37 -17.89 -29.90
CA HIS A 261 11.70 -18.32 -29.45
C HIS A 261 12.74 -17.20 -29.67
N ALA A 262 13.68 -17.07 -28.74
CA ALA A 262 14.80 -16.13 -28.86
C ALA A 262 16.05 -16.87 -29.34
N GLU A 263 16.71 -16.41 -30.39
CA GLU A 263 17.77 -17.15 -31.08
C GLU A 263 18.95 -16.25 -31.45
N GLN A 264 20.13 -16.86 -31.57
CA GLN A 264 21.31 -16.19 -32.09
C GLN A 264 22.15 -17.14 -32.96
N THR A 265 22.12 -16.87 -34.26
CA THR A 265 22.80 -17.71 -35.27
C THR A 265 24.30 -17.47 -35.28
N GLN A 266 24.74 -16.24 -35.02
CA GLN A 266 26.15 -15.85 -35.04
C GLN A 266 26.81 -16.15 -33.69
N SER A 267 27.77 -17.07 -33.68
CA SER A 267 28.36 -17.63 -32.46
C SER A 267 29.03 -16.59 -31.55
N GLU A 268 29.58 -15.54 -32.15
CA GLU A 268 30.26 -14.41 -31.51
C GLU A 268 29.28 -13.49 -30.77
N HIS A 269 28.00 -13.51 -31.12
CA HIS A 269 26.94 -12.72 -30.48
C HIS A 269 26.12 -13.52 -29.46
N ARG A 270 26.38 -14.82 -29.29
CA ARG A 270 25.62 -15.67 -28.35
C ARG A 270 25.95 -15.32 -26.89
N PRO A 271 24.96 -15.00 -26.05
CA PRO A 271 25.18 -14.88 -24.61
C PRO A 271 25.55 -16.24 -24.00
N SER A 272 26.10 -16.23 -22.79
CA SER A 272 26.51 -17.47 -22.09
C SER A 272 25.50 -17.85 -21.02
N ILE A 273 25.26 -19.15 -20.79
CA ILE A 273 24.51 -19.57 -19.61
C ILE A 273 25.38 -19.52 -18.35
N LYS A 274 24.79 -19.16 -17.23
CA LYS A 274 25.39 -19.26 -15.90
C LYS A 274 24.56 -20.22 -15.06
N PRO A 275 24.99 -21.48 -14.86
CA PRO A 275 24.17 -22.51 -14.20
C PRO A 275 23.76 -22.18 -12.75
N ARG A 276 24.58 -21.40 -12.05
CA ARG A 276 24.27 -20.82 -10.73
C ARG A 276 24.34 -19.31 -10.81
N GLY A 277 23.38 -18.74 -11.55
CA GLY A 277 23.29 -17.31 -11.78
C GLY A 277 22.48 -16.62 -10.69
N VAL A 278 21.25 -16.22 -11.01
CA VAL A 278 20.38 -15.47 -10.10
C VAL A 278 19.83 -16.39 -9.00
N GLY A 279 20.12 -16.08 -7.73
CA GLY A 279 19.63 -16.87 -6.59
C GLY A 279 20.05 -18.34 -6.62
N GLY A 280 21.18 -18.65 -7.26
CA GLY A 280 21.64 -20.02 -7.47
C GLY A 280 20.90 -20.80 -8.57
N VAL A 281 19.94 -20.17 -9.26
CA VAL A 281 19.20 -20.72 -10.42
C VAL A 281 19.89 -20.29 -11.72
N PRO A 282 19.81 -21.08 -12.81
CA PRO A 282 20.39 -20.68 -14.09
C PRO A 282 19.91 -19.31 -14.58
N SER A 283 20.81 -18.53 -15.19
CA SER A 283 20.48 -17.28 -15.88
C SER A 283 21.34 -17.07 -17.13
N VAL A 284 20.84 -16.30 -18.10
CA VAL A 284 21.59 -15.95 -19.31
C VAL A 284 22.38 -14.67 -19.04
N HIS A 285 23.69 -14.71 -19.28
CA HIS A 285 24.60 -13.60 -19.04
C HIS A 285 24.97 -12.89 -20.35
N PHE A 286 24.80 -11.57 -20.36
CA PHE A 286 25.09 -10.65 -21.45
C PHE A 286 26.31 -9.79 -21.07
N ASP A 287 27.18 -9.50 -22.04
CA ASP A 287 28.50 -8.91 -21.81
C ASP A 287 28.55 -7.38 -21.85
N GLY A 288 27.41 -6.72 -22.11
CA GLY A 288 27.38 -5.26 -22.29
C GLY A 288 28.03 -4.75 -23.56
N ALA A 289 28.37 -5.63 -24.53
CA ALA A 289 29.13 -5.24 -25.71
C ALA A 289 28.62 -5.81 -27.03
N THR A 290 28.30 -7.11 -27.08
CA THR A 290 27.96 -7.78 -28.34
C THR A 290 26.94 -8.89 -28.19
N LYS A 291 26.62 -9.32 -26.96
CA LYS A 291 25.71 -10.46 -26.78
C LYS A 291 24.26 -9.98 -26.83
N PHE A 292 23.45 -10.65 -27.66
CA PHE A 292 22.01 -10.41 -27.76
C PHE A 292 21.31 -11.61 -28.41
N LEU A 293 19.99 -11.69 -28.27
CA LEU A 293 19.15 -12.69 -28.94
C LEU A 293 18.08 -11.98 -29.77
N SER A 294 17.79 -12.49 -30.97
CA SER A 294 16.67 -12.06 -31.79
C SER A 294 15.42 -12.87 -31.44
N VAL A 295 14.28 -12.21 -31.28
CA VAL A 295 13.01 -12.88 -30.98
C VAL A 295 12.24 -13.11 -32.27
N ALA A 296 11.69 -14.32 -32.43
CA ALA A 296 10.87 -14.66 -33.59
C ALA A 296 9.52 -13.91 -33.54
N GLY A 297 9.15 -13.28 -34.65
CA GLY A 297 7.85 -12.62 -34.82
C GLY A 297 7.71 -11.27 -34.10
N SER A 298 6.47 -10.76 -34.09
CA SER A 298 6.09 -9.54 -33.36
C SER A 298 5.48 -9.93 -32.02
N LEU A 299 6.05 -9.44 -30.92
CA LEU A 299 5.58 -9.82 -29.57
C LEU A 299 4.23 -9.20 -29.19
N LEU A 300 3.96 -7.98 -29.67
CA LEU A 300 2.80 -7.20 -29.29
C LEU A 300 2.00 -6.78 -30.51
N GLU A 301 0.67 -6.80 -30.38
CA GLU A 301 -0.28 -6.35 -31.40
C GLU A 301 -0.85 -4.95 -31.07
N GLN A 302 -0.77 -4.55 -29.80
CA GLN A 302 -1.27 -3.29 -29.25
C GLN A 302 -0.30 -2.75 -28.19
N PRO A 303 -0.29 -1.43 -27.92
CA PRO A 303 0.63 -0.82 -26.95
C PRO A 303 0.31 -1.22 -25.50
N GLU A 304 -0.92 -1.63 -25.22
CA GLU A 304 -1.35 -2.20 -23.94
C GLU A 304 -0.61 -3.51 -23.66
N CYS A 305 0.25 -3.53 -22.64
CA CYS A 305 1.10 -4.67 -22.36
C CYS A 305 1.62 -4.69 -20.92
N THR A 306 2.20 -5.82 -20.52
CA THR A 306 2.99 -5.94 -19.31
C THR A 306 4.25 -6.75 -19.60
N ILE A 307 5.42 -6.20 -19.26
CA ILE A 307 6.73 -6.83 -19.44
C ILE A 307 7.35 -7.01 -18.06
N ILE A 308 7.69 -8.24 -17.71
CA ILE A 308 8.27 -8.61 -16.42
C ILE A 308 9.57 -9.37 -16.67
N ALA A 309 10.68 -8.90 -16.09
CA ALA A 309 11.98 -9.53 -16.22
C ALA A 309 12.64 -9.74 -14.85
N VAL A 310 13.36 -10.85 -14.70
CA VAL A 310 14.24 -11.11 -13.56
C VAL A 310 15.67 -10.81 -14.02
N VAL A 311 16.29 -9.78 -13.47
CA VAL A 311 17.56 -9.26 -13.97
C VAL A 311 18.54 -8.87 -12.87
N SER A 312 19.82 -8.78 -13.22
CA SER A 312 20.83 -8.00 -12.50
C SER A 312 21.65 -7.22 -13.53
N ASP A 313 22.06 -6.00 -13.16
CA ASP A 313 22.82 -5.08 -14.00
C ASP A 313 24.21 -4.82 -13.39
N GLU A 314 25.23 -5.19 -14.15
CA GLU A 314 26.65 -5.04 -13.80
C GLU A 314 27.32 -3.96 -14.68
N GLY A 315 26.55 -3.31 -15.55
CA GLY A 315 27.06 -2.37 -16.53
C GLY A 315 27.44 -1.00 -15.95
N PRO A 316 28.38 -0.28 -16.62
CA PRO A 316 28.63 1.11 -16.29
C PRO A 316 27.42 1.98 -16.62
N ALA A 317 27.38 3.20 -16.09
CA ALA A 317 26.33 4.16 -16.43
C ALA A 317 26.23 4.38 -17.96
N GLY A 318 25.01 4.48 -18.49
CA GLY A 318 24.75 4.48 -19.94
C GLY A 318 23.43 3.79 -20.30
N HIS A 319 23.18 3.54 -21.58
CA HIS A 319 21.99 2.83 -22.08
C HIS A 319 22.23 1.31 -22.10
N ARG A 320 21.32 0.55 -21.49
CA ARG A 320 21.40 -0.91 -21.31
C ARG A 320 19.99 -1.51 -21.39
N GLU A 321 19.71 -2.25 -22.46
CA GLU A 321 18.34 -2.66 -22.79
C GLU A 321 18.10 -4.16 -22.60
N ILE A 322 17.02 -4.50 -21.89
CA ILE A 322 16.61 -5.87 -21.60
C ILE A 322 15.86 -6.44 -22.81
N LEU A 323 14.85 -5.72 -23.31
CA LEU A 323 14.01 -6.09 -24.44
C LEU A 323 13.69 -4.82 -25.24
N SER A 324 13.79 -4.89 -26.57
CA SER A 324 13.58 -3.73 -27.43
C SER A 324 13.08 -4.11 -28.82
N ASN A 325 12.19 -3.30 -29.39
CA ASN A 325 11.89 -3.28 -30.83
C ASN A 325 12.32 -1.97 -31.51
N TRP A 326 13.22 -1.22 -30.87
CA TRP A 326 13.75 0.00 -31.47
C TRP A 326 14.44 -0.32 -32.80
N ASN A 327 14.35 0.59 -33.77
CA ASN A 327 15.02 0.41 -35.05
C ASN A 327 15.46 1.76 -35.59
N ARG A 328 16.76 1.89 -35.89
CA ARG A 328 17.37 3.16 -36.31
C ARG A 328 16.72 3.74 -37.56
N GLU A 329 16.34 2.89 -38.49
CA GLU A 329 15.80 3.30 -39.79
C GLU A 329 14.27 3.42 -39.77
N GLN A 330 13.58 2.67 -38.91
CA GLN A 330 12.14 2.45 -39.03
C GLN A 330 11.31 2.77 -37.78
N ASN A 331 11.91 2.85 -36.59
CA ASN A 331 11.18 2.93 -35.32
C ASN A 331 11.97 3.68 -34.22
N VAL A 332 12.24 4.95 -34.49
CA VAL A 332 12.84 5.89 -33.53
C VAL A 332 11.74 6.73 -32.88
N GLY A 333 11.69 6.80 -31.55
CA GLY A 333 10.72 7.61 -30.81
C GLY A 333 9.35 6.96 -30.59
N THR A 334 9.01 5.91 -31.33
CA THR A 334 7.70 5.21 -31.26
C THR A 334 7.81 3.72 -30.91
N SER A 335 8.99 3.28 -30.48
CA SER A 335 9.28 1.90 -30.10
C SER A 335 8.87 1.58 -28.67
N VAL A 336 8.80 0.29 -28.37
CA VAL A 336 8.63 -0.26 -27.02
C VAL A 336 9.94 -0.94 -26.63
N PHE A 337 10.46 -0.54 -25.49
CA PHE A 337 11.65 -1.15 -24.89
C PHE A 337 11.64 -0.97 -23.38
N LEU A 338 12.28 -1.90 -22.68
CA LEU A 338 12.54 -1.83 -21.26
C LEU A 338 14.04 -1.97 -21.03
N GLY A 339 14.61 -1.02 -20.31
CA GLY A 339 16.04 -0.99 -20.01
C GLY A 339 16.37 0.02 -18.93
N LEU A 340 17.66 0.22 -18.73
CA LEU A 340 18.21 1.21 -17.84
C LEU A 340 18.99 2.27 -18.63
N THR A 341 19.04 3.47 -18.06
CA THR A 341 19.85 4.59 -18.51
C THR A 341 20.57 5.23 -17.34
N ALA A 342 21.58 6.05 -17.65
CA ALA A 342 22.44 6.64 -16.62
C ALA A 342 22.92 5.54 -15.66
N GLU A 343 23.01 5.85 -14.37
CA GLU A 343 23.38 4.87 -13.34
C GLU A 343 22.27 3.83 -13.13
N ASN A 344 21.04 4.23 -12.82
CA ASN A 344 20.00 3.32 -12.36
C ASN A 344 18.58 3.66 -12.83
N GLN A 345 18.44 4.54 -13.82
CA GLN A 345 17.15 5.07 -14.22
C GLN A 345 16.47 4.13 -15.23
N VAL A 346 15.19 3.79 -15.02
CA VAL A 346 14.44 2.96 -15.96
C VAL A 346 14.01 3.79 -17.17
N ARG A 347 14.18 3.21 -18.36
CA ARG A 347 13.54 3.67 -19.60
C ARG A 347 12.47 2.68 -20.02
N TRP A 348 11.25 3.17 -20.13
CA TRP A 348 10.09 2.41 -20.62
C TRP A 348 9.53 3.11 -21.86
N SER A 349 10.08 2.80 -23.04
CA SER A 349 9.91 3.59 -24.28
C SER A 349 10.45 5.03 -24.22
N ASP A 350 10.58 5.66 -25.39
CA ASP A 350 11.02 7.05 -25.50
C ASP A 350 10.03 8.06 -24.88
N ASP A 351 8.74 7.73 -24.81
CA ASP A 351 7.68 8.57 -24.22
C ASP A 351 7.61 8.44 -22.68
N PHE A 352 8.30 7.45 -22.10
CA PHE A 352 8.47 7.33 -20.65
C PHE A 352 9.94 6.98 -20.31
N ALA A 353 10.82 7.87 -20.77
CA ALA A 353 12.27 7.74 -20.64
C ALA A 353 12.81 7.90 -19.20
N ASN A 354 12.03 8.47 -18.28
CA ASN A 354 12.36 8.59 -16.85
C ASN A 354 11.33 7.86 -16.01
N ALA A 355 11.35 6.53 -16.03
CA ALA A 355 10.33 5.68 -15.42
C ALA A 355 10.70 5.17 -14.02
N GLY A 356 11.38 6.00 -13.23
CA GLY A 356 11.82 5.66 -11.87
C GLY A 356 13.26 5.17 -11.80
N GLY A 357 13.79 5.05 -10.58
CA GLY A 357 15.14 4.57 -10.31
C GLY A 357 15.15 3.22 -9.63
N VAL A 358 15.95 2.28 -10.14
CA VAL A 358 16.19 0.98 -9.53
C VAL A 358 17.20 1.14 -8.37
N GLN A 359 16.95 0.44 -7.27
CA GLN A 359 17.88 0.34 -6.14
C GLN A 359 18.68 -0.97 -6.22
N GLU A 360 19.94 -0.94 -5.77
CA GLU A 360 20.82 -2.12 -5.73
C GLU A 360 20.85 -2.90 -7.06
N ARG A 361 21.00 -2.20 -8.20
CA ARG A 361 20.90 -2.78 -9.56
C ARG A 361 21.84 -3.98 -9.81
N ASN A 362 22.93 -4.08 -9.07
CA ASN A 362 23.90 -5.17 -9.12
C ASN A 362 23.47 -6.44 -8.38
N ARG A 363 22.40 -6.39 -7.59
CA ARG A 363 21.74 -7.57 -7.02
C ARG A 363 20.58 -7.99 -7.91
N PRO A 364 20.15 -9.26 -7.89
CA PRO A 364 18.99 -9.66 -8.67
C PRO A 364 17.70 -9.00 -8.18
N PHE A 365 16.89 -8.50 -9.11
CA PHE A 365 15.57 -7.92 -8.86
C PHE A 365 14.59 -8.31 -9.95
N VAL A 366 13.29 -8.18 -9.66
CA VAL A 366 12.24 -8.22 -10.68
C VAL A 366 11.95 -6.80 -11.13
N ILE A 367 11.91 -6.56 -12.44
CA ILE A 367 11.40 -5.32 -13.01
C ILE A 367 10.12 -5.62 -13.76
N CYS A 368 9.08 -4.83 -13.51
CA CYS A 368 7.81 -4.94 -14.19
C CYS A 368 7.42 -3.58 -14.75
N ALA A 369 7.17 -3.50 -16.05
CA ALA A 369 6.60 -2.32 -16.69
C ALA A 369 5.26 -2.68 -17.33
N THR A 370 4.22 -1.90 -17.04
CA THR A 370 2.87 -2.10 -17.58
C THR A 370 2.39 -0.82 -18.23
N ASN A 371 1.67 -0.96 -19.34
CA ASN A 371 0.96 0.11 -20.02
C ASN A 371 -0.48 -0.32 -20.26
N GLY A 372 -1.43 0.51 -19.84
CA GLY A 372 -2.86 0.26 -19.96
C GLY A 372 -3.65 1.56 -20.09
N PRO A 373 -4.99 1.48 -20.10
CA PRO A 373 -5.86 2.65 -20.30
C PRO A 373 -5.73 3.71 -19.19
N ASP A 374 -5.36 3.29 -17.97
CA ASP A 374 -5.23 4.18 -16.81
C ASP A 374 -3.84 4.82 -16.67
N GLY A 375 -2.86 4.38 -17.46
CA GLY A 375 -1.50 4.88 -17.35
C GLY A 375 -0.42 3.86 -17.69
N ALA A 376 0.83 4.30 -17.47
CA ALA A 376 2.01 3.45 -17.56
C ALA A 376 2.74 3.45 -16.22
N TYR A 377 3.15 2.27 -15.73
CA TYR A 377 3.70 2.10 -14.40
C TYR A 377 4.90 1.16 -14.43
N VAL A 378 5.88 1.43 -13.58
CA VAL A 378 7.08 0.61 -13.42
C VAL A 378 7.25 0.25 -11.96
N PHE A 379 7.57 -1.02 -11.73
CA PHE A 379 7.77 -1.62 -10.42
C PHE A 379 9.14 -2.29 -10.37
N GLN A 380 9.81 -2.15 -9.24
CA GLN A 380 10.90 -3.03 -8.84
C GLN A 380 10.33 -3.97 -7.77
N ASN A 381 10.50 -5.28 -7.94
CA ASN A 381 9.87 -6.31 -7.13
C ASN A 381 8.35 -6.10 -7.06
N LEU A 382 7.82 -5.75 -5.88
CA LEU A 382 6.40 -5.43 -5.68
C LEU A 382 6.13 -3.93 -5.47
N ALA A 383 7.16 -3.07 -5.39
CA ALA A 383 6.97 -1.64 -5.16
C ALA A 383 7.01 -0.85 -6.47
N GLN A 384 6.11 0.12 -6.58
CA GLN A 384 6.06 1.04 -7.72
C GLN A 384 7.19 2.07 -7.61
N ILE A 385 8.05 2.14 -8.63
CA ILE A 385 9.16 3.09 -8.70
C ILE A 385 8.95 4.20 -9.72
N GLY A 386 8.02 4.03 -10.65
CA GLY A 386 7.66 5.01 -11.67
C GLY A 386 6.20 4.93 -12.07
N ALA A 387 5.60 6.08 -12.36
CA ALA A 387 4.23 6.15 -12.85
C ALA A 387 4.01 7.33 -13.79
N ARG A 388 3.09 7.13 -14.72
CA ARG A 388 2.50 8.15 -15.58
C ARG A 388 1.00 7.92 -15.58
N SER A 389 0.22 8.97 -15.29
CA SER A 389 -1.25 8.92 -15.26
C SER A 389 -1.91 8.96 -16.64
N THR A 390 -1.11 8.90 -17.71
CA THR A 390 -1.59 8.76 -19.09
C THR A 390 -0.93 7.55 -19.74
N PRO A 391 -1.65 6.82 -20.61
CA PRO A 391 -1.07 5.74 -21.39
C PRO A 391 0.13 6.23 -22.20
N LEU A 392 0.98 5.28 -22.58
CA LEU A 392 1.93 5.49 -23.67
C LEU A 392 1.16 5.92 -24.94
N SER A 393 1.68 6.92 -25.66
CA SER A 393 1.16 7.30 -26.97
C SER A 393 1.24 6.10 -27.95
N ALA A 394 0.66 6.21 -29.13
CA ALA A 394 0.72 5.14 -30.14
C ALA A 394 2.16 4.63 -30.36
N ARG A 395 2.29 3.30 -30.48
CA ARG A 395 3.59 2.63 -30.66
C ARG A 395 3.60 1.79 -31.92
N LYS A 396 4.76 1.75 -32.56
CA LYS A 396 5.04 0.91 -33.71
C LYS A 396 5.64 -0.42 -33.23
N LEU A 397 4.95 -1.52 -33.54
CA LEU A 397 5.21 -2.84 -32.95
C LEU A 397 5.72 -3.88 -33.97
N ASP A 398 5.66 -3.54 -35.26
CA ASP A 398 5.98 -4.38 -36.43
C ASP A 398 7.47 -4.38 -36.82
N THR A 399 8.34 -3.98 -35.88
CA THR A 399 9.80 -4.02 -36.06
C THR A 399 10.42 -5.16 -35.26
N PRO A 400 11.60 -5.67 -35.66
CA PRO A 400 12.22 -6.82 -35.00
C PRO A 400 12.44 -6.60 -33.51
N TRP A 401 12.16 -7.63 -32.72
CA TRP A 401 12.37 -7.64 -31.28
C TRP A 401 13.69 -8.33 -30.92
N VAL A 402 14.44 -7.74 -30.00
CA VAL A 402 15.71 -8.28 -29.50
C VAL A 402 15.77 -8.25 -27.98
N ILE A 403 16.51 -9.19 -27.39
CA ILE A 403 16.81 -9.27 -25.96
C ILE A 403 18.29 -8.97 -25.76
N GLY A 404 18.60 -8.06 -24.84
CA GLY A 404 19.97 -7.69 -24.48
C GLY A 404 20.63 -6.63 -25.36
N GLN A 405 19.88 -5.97 -26.25
CA GLN A 405 20.35 -4.88 -27.12
C GLN A 405 19.23 -3.86 -27.37
N GLN A 406 19.57 -2.58 -27.57
CA GLN A 406 18.60 -1.61 -28.08
C GLN A 406 18.40 -1.78 -29.60
N GLY A 407 17.49 -2.67 -29.98
CA GLY A 407 17.11 -2.82 -31.37
C GLY A 407 18.25 -3.29 -32.25
N ASN A 408 18.63 -2.50 -33.25
CA ASN A 408 19.73 -2.79 -34.17
C ASN A 408 20.97 -1.88 -34.00
N ILE A 409 21.10 -1.17 -32.87
CA ILE A 409 22.23 -0.27 -32.63
C ILE A 409 23.44 -0.97 -31.99
N GLN A 410 24.65 -0.60 -32.40
CA GLN A 410 25.87 -0.97 -31.68
C GLN A 410 26.14 0.01 -30.55
N GLY A 411 26.42 -0.52 -29.35
CA GLY A 411 26.88 0.24 -28.18
C GLY A 411 25.91 0.24 -27.00
N GLU A 412 24.69 -0.24 -27.19
CA GLU A 412 23.64 -0.25 -26.16
C GLU A 412 23.19 -1.70 -25.94
N TYR A 413 23.83 -2.35 -24.96
CA TYR A 413 23.68 -3.78 -24.66
C TYR A 413 23.47 -3.98 -23.17
N TRP A 414 22.69 -5.00 -22.82
CA TRP A 414 22.57 -5.43 -21.41
C TRP A 414 23.91 -5.97 -20.91
N HIS A 415 24.30 -5.58 -19.70
CA HIS A 415 25.47 -6.13 -19.02
C HIS A 415 25.02 -6.74 -17.70
N GLY A 416 25.09 -8.06 -17.60
CA GLY A 416 24.65 -8.80 -16.42
C GLY A 416 23.71 -9.92 -16.81
N HIS A 417 22.78 -10.26 -15.92
CA HIS A 417 21.98 -11.46 -16.05
C HIS A 417 20.53 -11.16 -16.40
N ILE A 418 19.93 -11.99 -17.26
CA ILE A 418 18.49 -12.11 -17.44
C ILE A 418 18.13 -13.57 -17.15
N ALA A 419 17.38 -13.81 -16.08
CA ALA A 419 17.01 -15.15 -15.64
C ALA A 419 15.63 -15.57 -16.15
N ALA A 420 14.69 -14.63 -16.24
CA ALA A 420 13.38 -14.85 -16.83
C ALA A 420 12.86 -13.58 -17.51
N LEU A 421 12.05 -13.76 -18.55
CA LEU A 421 11.35 -12.69 -19.25
C LEU A 421 9.94 -13.16 -19.60
N LYS A 422 8.94 -12.39 -19.18
CA LYS A 422 7.53 -12.60 -19.50
C LYS A 422 6.97 -11.36 -20.17
N VAL A 423 6.21 -11.55 -21.25
CA VAL A 423 5.50 -10.47 -21.95
C VAL A 423 4.04 -10.86 -22.06
N TYR A 424 3.16 -9.91 -21.74
CA TYR A 424 1.72 -10.02 -21.87
C TYR A 424 1.22 -8.98 -22.87
N ASN A 425 0.32 -9.37 -23.77
CA ASN A 425 -0.33 -8.48 -24.75
C ASN A 425 -1.51 -7.68 -24.16
N ARG A 426 -1.48 -7.46 -22.85
CA ARG A 426 -2.46 -6.68 -22.07
C ARG A 426 -1.80 -6.17 -20.78
N PRO A 427 -2.33 -5.11 -20.15
CA PRO A 427 -2.00 -4.79 -18.78
C PRO A 427 -2.49 -5.90 -17.85
N LEU A 428 -1.61 -6.35 -16.95
CA LEU A 428 -2.00 -7.13 -15.78
C LEU A 428 -2.57 -6.21 -14.70
N ASN A 429 -3.63 -6.66 -14.02
CA ASN A 429 -4.10 -5.99 -12.81
C ASN A 429 -3.12 -6.22 -11.63
N ASP A 430 -3.33 -5.53 -10.52
CA ASP A 430 -2.44 -5.61 -9.36
C ASP A 430 -2.30 -7.04 -8.81
N ALA A 431 -3.39 -7.79 -8.73
CA ALA A 431 -3.37 -9.16 -8.22
C ALA A 431 -2.58 -10.10 -9.14
N GLU A 432 -2.82 -10.03 -10.46
CA GLU A 432 -2.10 -10.78 -11.49
C GLU A 432 -0.61 -10.45 -11.48
N ARG A 433 -0.26 -9.16 -11.53
CA ARG A 433 1.12 -8.69 -11.53
C ARG A 433 1.83 -9.15 -10.27
N ASN A 434 1.24 -8.93 -9.10
CA ASN A 434 1.84 -9.30 -7.82
C ASN A 434 2.02 -10.82 -7.72
N ALA A 435 1.07 -11.62 -8.21
CA ALA A 435 1.20 -13.07 -8.25
C ALA A 435 2.37 -13.52 -9.13
N VAL A 436 2.52 -12.94 -10.33
CA VAL A 436 3.63 -13.27 -11.25
C VAL A 436 4.98 -12.82 -10.68
N CYS A 437 5.08 -11.59 -10.18
CA CYS A 437 6.30 -11.08 -9.56
C CYS A 437 6.70 -11.90 -8.33
N ALA A 438 5.75 -12.24 -7.44
CA ALA A 438 6.03 -13.03 -6.26
C ALA A 438 6.47 -14.47 -6.59
N ASP A 439 5.89 -15.10 -7.62
CA ASP A 439 6.35 -16.42 -8.08
C ASP A 439 7.79 -16.36 -8.60
N LEU A 440 8.12 -15.36 -9.42
CA LEU A 440 9.47 -15.14 -9.92
C LEU A 440 10.45 -14.88 -8.77
N MET A 441 10.11 -13.98 -7.85
CA MET A 441 10.95 -13.68 -6.70
C MET A 441 11.22 -14.92 -5.85
N ARG A 442 10.19 -15.73 -5.57
CA ARG A 442 10.35 -16.99 -4.82
C ARG A 442 11.25 -17.97 -5.55
N ARG A 443 11.03 -18.17 -6.86
CA ARG A 443 11.82 -19.10 -7.68
C ARG A 443 13.28 -18.71 -7.73
N TYR A 444 13.56 -17.42 -7.87
CA TYR A 444 14.88 -16.85 -8.04
C TYR A 444 15.49 -16.33 -6.74
N GLN A 445 14.90 -16.65 -5.58
CA GLN A 445 15.38 -16.29 -4.23
C GLN A 445 15.66 -14.78 -4.06
N ILE A 446 14.78 -13.95 -4.61
CA ILE A 446 14.87 -12.48 -4.55
C ILE A 446 14.08 -11.99 -3.34
N SER A 447 14.72 -11.20 -2.48
CA SER A 447 14.06 -10.57 -1.34
C SER A 447 13.17 -9.41 -1.78
N ASN A 448 12.05 -9.20 -1.07
CA ASN A 448 11.20 -8.03 -1.29
C ASN A 448 11.73 -6.75 -0.65
N ALA A 449 12.87 -6.80 0.03
CA ALA A 449 13.52 -5.60 0.56
C ALA A 449 13.99 -4.73 -0.60
N ILE A 450 13.26 -3.65 -0.88
CA ILE A 450 13.75 -2.53 -1.67
C ILE A 450 14.21 -1.50 -0.64
N PRO A 451 15.53 -1.36 -0.41
CA PRO A 451 16.00 -0.36 0.53
C PRO A 451 15.75 1.02 -0.10
N HIS A 452 15.06 1.88 0.65
CA HIS A 452 14.64 3.25 0.32
C HIS A 452 13.27 3.44 -0.39
N GLN A 453 12.23 2.84 0.19
CA GLN A 453 10.97 3.55 0.52
C GLN A 453 10.62 3.29 1.99
N GLU A 454 11.62 3.41 2.87
CA GLU A 454 11.37 3.63 4.29
C GLU A 454 10.91 5.09 4.43
N ASN A 455 9.60 5.32 4.27
CA ASN A 455 8.97 6.35 5.09
C ASN A 455 9.13 5.85 6.52
N GLU A 456 10.17 6.30 7.24
CA GLU A 456 10.35 6.45 8.70
C GLU A 456 9.52 5.59 9.69
N VAL A 457 9.07 4.41 9.30
CA VAL A 457 8.63 3.35 10.19
C VAL A 457 9.80 2.38 10.18
N ALA A 458 10.81 2.69 10.98
CA ALA A 458 11.86 1.75 11.34
C ALA A 458 11.19 0.39 11.57
N ALA A 459 11.65 -0.69 10.95
CA ALA A 459 11.05 -2.02 11.08
C ALA A 459 10.74 -2.33 12.55
N ARG A 460 9.47 -2.09 12.94
CA ARG A 460 9.09 -1.94 14.35
C ARG A 460 9.33 -3.26 15.06
N SER A 461 9.72 -3.19 16.33
CA SER A 461 9.93 -4.41 17.09
C SER A 461 8.61 -5.19 17.17
N PRO A 462 8.65 -6.54 17.12
CA PRO A 462 7.46 -7.36 17.35
C PRO A 462 6.71 -7.02 18.65
N GLU A 463 7.45 -6.50 19.64
CA GLU A 463 6.89 -6.00 20.91
C GLU A 463 6.00 -4.77 20.71
N VAL A 464 6.49 -3.73 20.03
CA VAL A 464 5.68 -2.51 19.76
C VAL A 464 4.45 -2.85 18.92
N LEU A 465 4.57 -3.74 17.94
CA LEU A 465 3.43 -4.20 17.13
C LEU A 465 2.38 -4.95 17.96
N ALA A 466 2.80 -5.71 18.98
CA ALA A 466 1.87 -6.40 19.88
C ALA A 466 1.07 -5.43 20.74
N TRP A 467 1.72 -4.37 21.25
CA TRP A 467 1.04 -3.28 21.95
C TRP A 467 0.12 -2.49 21.03
N ALA A 468 0.55 -2.18 19.81
CA ALA A 468 -0.30 -1.53 18.81
C ALA A 468 -1.55 -2.37 18.50
N SER A 469 -1.41 -3.70 18.41
CA SER A 469 -2.56 -4.60 18.24
C SER A 469 -3.56 -4.49 19.40
N LEU A 470 -3.10 -4.35 20.64
CA LEU A 470 -3.97 -4.10 21.80
C LEU A 470 -4.72 -2.76 21.66
N CYS A 471 -4.02 -1.70 21.24
CA CYS A 471 -4.64 -0.39 20.98
C CYS A 471 -5.75 -0.48 19.91
N VAL A 472 -5.52 -1.22 18.81
CA VAL A 472 -6.55 -1.46 17.78
C VAL A 472 -7.79 -2.15 18.35
N VAL A 473 -7.61 -3.15 19.23
CA VAL A 473 -8.73 -3.83 19.90
C VAL A 473 -9.55 -2.84 20.74
N LEU A 474 -8.88 -1.97 21.50
CA LEU A 474 -9.55 -0.98 22.34
C LEU A 474 -10.25 0.11 21.54
N PHE A 475 -9.62 0.62 20.47
CA PHE A 475 -10.26 1.57 19.57
C PHE A 475 -11.51 1.02 18.89
N ASN A 476 -11.55 -0.29 18.63
CA ASN A 476 -12.72 -0.94 18.06
C ASN A 476 -13.74 -1.43 19.11
N SER A 477 -13.52 -1.16 20.39
CA SER A 477 -14.46 -1.54 21.44
C SER A 477 -15.70 -0.66 21.43
N ASN A 478 -16.84 -1.23 21.84
CA ASN A 478 -18.06 -0.44 22.06
C ASN A 478 -17.86 0.66 23.11
N GLU A 479 -16.95 0.47 24.07
CA GLU A 479 -16.67 1.47 25.09
C GLU A 479 -15.91 2.68 24.53
N PHE A 480 -15.06 2.49 23.52
CA PHE A 480 -14.40 3.61 22.85
C PHE A 480 -15.36 4.35 21.90
N ILE A 481 -16.15 3.59 21.15
CA ILE A 481 -17.03 4.09 20.10
C ILE A 481 -18.26 4.85 20.65
N TYR A 482 -18.66 4.56 21.89
CA TYR A 482 -19.74 5.24 22.60
C TYR A 482 -19.14 6.10 23.72
N VAL A 483 -19.67 7.30 23.93
CA VAL A 483 -19.34 8.17 25.07
C VAL A 483 -20.33 7.88 26.19
N ASP A 484 -19.81 7.92 27.41
CA ASP A 484 -20.62 7.92 28.63
C ASP A 484 -21.35 9.26 28.86
#